data_AF-A0A957FKX1-F1
#
_entry.id   AF-A0A957FKX1-F1
#
_cell.length_a   1.000
_cell.length_b   1.000
_cell.length_c   1.000
_cell.angle_alpha   90.00
_cell.angle_beta   90.00
_cell.angle_gamma   90.00
#
_symmetry.space_group_name_H-M   'P 1'
#
loop_
_entity.id
_entity.type
_entity.pdbx_description
1 polymer ?
#
loop_
_entity_poly.entity_id
_entity_poly.type
_entity_poly.pdbx_seq_one_letter_code
_entity_poly.pdbx_strand_id
1 'polypeptide(L)'
;MKALETLEELGYFLSVQESGLEYEHIGPAPDPEMVRPLLAELKAVKEEAIDYLKKRPFTRQTKQIVIFPADTQLAFPSDTWHRLDDGRIKALLNYEELETMRYWRDEIILAGDEDG
;
A
#
# COMPACT_ATOMS: atom_id res chain seq x y z
N MET A 1 -8.16 -14.74 -5.40
CA MET A 1 -7.89 -15.52 -4.17
C MET A 1 -8.89 -15.04 -3.15
N LYS A 2 -9.85 -15.89 -2.72
CA LYS A 2 -11.11 -15.43 -2.13
C LYS A 2 -10.92 -14.61 -0.84
N ALA A 3 -10.05 -15.05 0.09
CA ALA A 3 -9.82 -14.30 1.33
C ALA A 3 -9.18 -12.92 1.11
N LEU A 4 -8.27 -12.80 0.14
CA LEU A 4 -7.63 -11.53 -0.18
C LEU A 4 -8.65 -10.53 -0.75
N GLU A 5 -9.49 -10.99 -1.69
CA GLU A 5 -10.55 -10.16 -2.28
C GLU A 5 -11.57 -9.71 -1.23
N THR A 6 -11.99 -10.61 -0.34
CA THR A 6 -12.92 -10.26 0.76
C THR A 6 -12.28 -9.29 1.76
N LEU A 7 -10.99 -9.41 2.06
CA LEU A 7 -10.28 -8.44 2.88
C LEU A 7 -10.27 -7.06 2.21
N GLU A 8 -10.00 -6.98 0.91
CA GLU A 8 -10.07 -5.72 0.13
C GLU A 8 -11.48 -5.09 0.17
N GLU A 9 -12.53 -5.89 0.03
CA GLU A 9 -13.93 -5.42 0.15
C GLU A 9 -14.28 -4.90 1.54
N LEU A 10 -13.66 -5.46 2.58
CA LEU A 10 -13.78 -5.01 3.97
C LEU A 10 -12.90 -3.78 4.28
N GLY A 11 -12.19 -3.22 3.28
CA GLY A 11 -11.34 -2.04 3.45
C GLY A 11 -9.92 -2.36 3.91
N TYR A 12 -9.48 -3.63 3.85
CA TYR A 12 -8.08 -3.99 4.05
C TYR A 12 -7.28 -3.88 2.76
N PHE A 13 -6.24 -3.08 2.78
CA PHE A 13 -5.31 -2.91 1.69
C PHE A 13 -4.05 -3.70 1.98
N LEU A 14 -3.72 -4.63 1.09
CA LEU A 14 -2.55 -5.49 1.22
C LEU A 14 -1.46 -5.05 0.25
N SER A 15 -0.24 -4.92 0.76
CA SER A 15 0.93 -4.58 -0.04
C SER A 15 2.09 -5.52 0.26
N VAL A 16 2.86 -5.86 -0.76
CA VAL A 16 4.08 -6.67 -0.62
C VAL A 16 5.27 -5.73 -0.48
N GLN A 17 5.94 -5.81 0.66
CA GLN A 17 7.16 -5.08 0.99
C GLN A 17 8.36 -6.04 0.98
N GLU A 18 9.58 -5.51 0.96
CA GLU A 18 10.81 -6.33 0.96
C GLU A 18 10.87 -7.30 2.14
N SER A 19 10.30 -6.93 3.29
CA SER A 19 10.25 -7.74 4.51
C SER A 19 9.02 -8.65 4.65
N GLY A 20 8.02 -8.55 3.75
CA GLY A 20 6.85 -9.43 3.81
C GLY A 20 5.55 -8.80 3.29
N LEU A 21 4.42 -9.33 3.80
CA LEU A 21 3.08 -8.86 3.48
C LEU A 21 2.63 -7.88 4.56
N GLU A 22 2.37 -6.64 4.19
CA GLU A 22 1.74 -5.65 5.05
C GLU A 22 0.25 -5.50 4.69
N TYR A 23 -0.56 -5.21 5.69
CA TYR A 23 -1.98 -4.90 5.51
C TYR A 23 -2.37 -3.71 6.37
N GLU A 24 -3.22 -2.85 5.82
CA GLU A 24 -3.78 -1.70 6.52
C GLU A 24 -5.27 -1.61 6.27
N HIS A 25 -6.03 -1.38 7.33
CA HIS A 25 -7.47 -1.21 7.22
C HIS A 25 -7.82 0.28 7.24
N ILE A 26 -8.52 0.75 6.21
CA ILE A 26 -9.03 2.12 6.15
C ILE A 26 -10.55 2.09 6.06
N GLY A 27 -11.20 2.65 7.07
CA GLY A 27 -12.65 2.74 7.12
C GLY A 27 -13.22 2.40 8.50
N PRO A 28 -14.55 2.18 8.60
CA PRO A 28 -15.18 1.73 9.82
C PRO A 28 -14.68 0.34 10.20
N ALA A 29 -14.43 0.12 11.51
CA ALA A 29 -13.90 -1.15 11.99
C ALA A 29 -14.79 -2.34 11.56
N PRO A 30 -14.24 -3.32 10.82
CA PRO A 30 -15.00 -4.45 10.29
C PRO A 30 -15.21 -5.50 11.39
N ASP A 31 -16.23 -6.35 11.21
CA ASP A 31 -16.55 -7.38 12.19
C ASP A 31 -15.37 -8.35 12.40
N PRO A 32 -14.85 -8.47 13.64
CA PRO A 32 -13.68 -9.29 13.92
C PRO A 32 -13.94 -10.78 13.68
N GLU A 33 -15.19 -11.23 13.79
CA GLU A 33 -15.59 -12.61 13.52
C GLU A 33 -15.49 -12.96 12.03
N MET A 34 -15.64 -11.98 11.13
CA MET A 34 -15.43 -12.15 9.70
C MET A 34 -13.95 -12.05 9.34
N VAL A 35 -13.21 -11.12 9.95
CA VAL A 35 -11.80 -10.85 9.60
C VAL A 35 -10.84 -11.92 10.10
N ARG A 36 -11.02 -12.41 11.34
CA ARG A 36 -10.12 -13.41 11.95
C ARG A 36 -9.89 -14.64 11.08
N PRO A 37 -10.93 -15.33 10.55
CA PRO A 37 -10.71 -16.49 9.69
C PRO A 37 -10.02 -16.11 8.37
N LEU A 38 -10.32 -14.94 7.80
CA LEU A 38 -9.70 -14.47 6.56
C LEU A 38 -8.19 -14.20 6.74
N LEU A 39 -7.81 -13.55 7.85
CA LEU A 39 -6.39 -13.32 8.17
C LEU A 39 -5.66 -14.62 8.50
N ALA A 40 -6.33 -15.58 9.16
CA ALA A 40 -5.77 -16.90 9.43
C ALA A 40 -5.51 -17.70 8.14
N GLU A 41 -6.48 -17.67 7.21
CA GLU A 41 -6.34 -18.26 5.88
C GLU A 41 -5.18 -17.60 5.13
N LEU A 42 -5.18 -16.26 5.03
CA LEU A 42 -4.13 -15.48 4.36
C LEU A 42 -2.74 -15.76 4.94
N LYS A 43 -2.63 -15.96 6.26
CA LYS A 43 -1.37 -16.33 6.92
C LYS A 43 -0.92 -17.74 6.55
N ALA A 44 -1.85 -18.69 6.42
CA ALA A 44 -1.55 -20.05 5.98
C ALA A 44 -1.08 -20.10 4.51
N VAL A 45 -1.60 -19.20 3.68
CA VAL A 45 -1.25 -19.09 2.25
C VAL A 45 -0.37 -17.88 1.94
N LYS A 46 0.43 -17.41 2.91
CA LYS A 46 1.21 -16.16 2.80
C LYS A 46 2.09 -16.10 1.55
N GLU A 47 2.82 -17.19 1.24
CA GLU A 47 3.70 -17.24 0.07
C GLU A 47 2.91 -17.15 -1.24
N GLU A 48 1.78 -17.84 -1.32
CA GLU A 48 0.88 -17.80 -2.47
C GLU A 48 0.21 -16.41 -2.61
N ALA A 49 -0.14 -15.77 -1.50
CA ALA A 49 -0.68 -14.42 -1.50
C ALA A 49 0.35 -13.39 -1.99
N ILE A 50 1.61 -13.54 -1.59
CA ILE A 50 2.72 -12.70 -2.07
C ILE A 50 2.95 -12.92 -3.57
N ASP A 51 3.01 -14.17 -4.03
CA ASP A 51 3.17 -14.50 -5.45
C ASP A 51 2.00 -13.97 -6.30
N TYR A 52 0.77 -14.12 -5.80
CA TYR A 52 -0.44 -13.58 -6.42
C TYR A 52 -0.37 -12.05 -6.52
N LEU A 53 -0.05 -11.34 -5.43
CA LEU A 53 0.07 -9.88 -5.42
C LEU A 53 1.19 -9.36 -6.32
N LYS A 54 2.31 -10.09 -6.44
CA LYS A 54 3.40 -9.76 -7.37
C LYS A 54 3.01 -9.93 -8.83
N LYS A 55 2.18 -10.94 -9.14
CA LYS A 55 1.72 -11.25 -10.51
C LYS A 55 0.45 -10.48 -10.90
N ARG A 56 -0.31 -9.96 -9.92
CA ARG A 56 -1.55 -9.24 -10.16
C ARG A 56 -1.24 -7.95 -10.93
N PRO A 57 -1.83 -7.74 -12.10
CA PRO A 57 -1.68 -6.47 -12.79
C PRO A 57 -2.21 -5.36 -11.89
N PHE A 58 -1.43 -4.30 -11.76
CA PHE A 58 -1.86 -3.10 -11.06
C PHE A 58 -3.08 -2.53 -11.79
N THR A 59 -4.27 -2.69 -11.22
CA THR A 59 -5.49 -2.15 -11.82
C THR A 59 -5.80 -0.81 -11.18
N ARG A 60 -6.58 0.02 -11.87
CA ARG A 60 -7.06 1.32 -11.37
C ARG A 60 -7.79 1.25 -10.02
N GLN A 61 -8.27 0.08 -9.63
CA GLN A 61 -9.01 -0.13 -8.39
C GLN A 61 -8.13 -0.59 -7.23
N THR A 62 -6.91 -1.06 -7.51
CA THR A 62 -5.97 -1.47 -6.48
C THR A 62 -5.35 -0.23 -5.84
N LYS A 63 -5.53 -0.07 -4.53
CA LYS A 63 -4.73 0.88 -3.76
C LYS A 63 -3.55 0.17 -3.14
N GLN A 64 -2.39 0.80 -3.14
CA GLN A 64 -1.21 0.29 -2.47
C GLN A 64 -0.72 1.24 -1.39
N ILE A 65 -0.23 0.62 -0.34
CA ILE A 65 0.52 1.29 0.70
C ILE A 65 1.90 1.58 0.14
N VAL A 66 2.27 2.85 0.11
CA VAL A 66 3.60 3.32 -0.28
C VAL A 66 4.20 4.13 0.84
N ILE A 67 5.47 3.87 1.12
CA ILE A 67 6.25 4.61 2.12
C ILE A 67 7.23 5.51 1.38
N PHE A 68 7.10 6.80 1.64
CA PHE A 68 7.94 7.85 1.11
C PHE A 68 8.95 8.35 2.17
N PRO A 69 10.13 8.82 1.75
CA PRO A 69 11.06 9.48 2.65
C PRO A 69 10.46 10.77 3.25
N ALA A 70 10.96 11.16 4.42
CA ALA A 70 10.45 12.30 5.20
C ALA A 70 10.43 13.64 4.44
N ASP A 71 11.35 13.81 3.49
CA ASP A 71 11.52 15.02 2.67
C ASP A 71 10.60 15.06 1.44
N THR A 72 9.75 14.04 1.25
CA THR A 72 8.89 13.97 0.07
C THR A 72 7.90 15.13 0.05
N GLN A 73 8.02 16.00 -0.94
CA GLN A 73 7.05 17.06 -1.20
C GLN A 73 5.78 16.44 -1.79
N LEU A 74 4.70 16.47 -1.00
CA LEU A 74 3.41 15.91 -1.38
C LEU A 74 2.70 16.86 -2.34
N ALA A 75 2.58 16.47 -3.60
CA ALA A 75 1.97 17.29 -4.66
C ALA A 75 0.44 17.34 -4.62
N PHE A 76 -0.20 16.52 -3.78
CA PHE A 76 -1.66 16.50 -3.65
C PHE A 76 -2.12 16.17 -2.21
N PRO A 77 -3.20 16.81 -1.75
CA PRO A 77 -3.83 16.43 -0.49
C PRO A 77 -4.50 15.06 -0.65
N SER A 78 -4.03 14.08 0.10
CA SER A 78 -4.69 12.78 0.23
C SER A 78 -5.04 12.59 1.70
N ASP A 79 -6.29 12.24 1.98
CA ASP A 79 -6.73 11.95 3.35
C ASP A 79 -6.03 10.70 3.92
N THR A 80 -5.27 9.99 3.09
CA THR A 80 -4.59 8.73 3.40
C THR A 80 -3.11 8.90 3.78
N TRP A 81 -2.59 10.14 3.90
CA TRP A 81 -1.22 10.40 4.34
C TRP A 81 -1.08 10.26 5.86
N HIS A 82 -0.21 9.36 6.30
CA HIS A 82 0.14 9.15 7.70
C HIS A 82 1.65 9.29 7.89
N ARG A 83 2.08 10.23 8.75
CA ARG A 83 3.48 10.30 9.17
C ARG A 83 3.78 9.20 10.19
N LEU A 84 4.84 8.43 9.92
CA LEU A 84 5.38 7.42 10.82
C LEU A 84 6.30 8.10 11.87
N ASP A 85 6.51 7.45 13.02
CA ASP A 85 7.38 7.95 14.09
C ASP A 85 8.81 8.27 13.64
N ASP A 86 9.29 7.55 12.63
CA ASP A 86 10.61 7.69 12.02
C ASP A 86 10.68 8.85 10.99
N GLY A 87 9.62 9.65 10.86
CA GLY A 87 9.53 10.81 9.96
C GLY A 87 9.13 10.49 8.53
N ARG A 88 9.17 9.21 8.12
CA ARG A 88 8.67 8.74 6.81
C ARG A 88 7.17 8.95 6.66
N ILE A 89 6.70 9.05 5.43
CA ILE A 89 5.29 9.28 5.10
C ILE A 89 4.72 8.00 4.49
N LYS A 90 3.73 7.40 5.13
CA LYS A 90 2.94 6.29 4.62
C LYS A 90 1.71 6.83 3.92
N ALA A 91 1.38 6.30 2.76
CA ALA A 91 0.21 6.72 1.98
C ALA A 91 -0.49 5.52 1.38
N LEU A 92 -1.82 5.58 1.32
CA LEU A 92 -2.59 4.63 0.53
C LEU A 92 -3.01 5.30 -0.79
N LEU A 93 -2.39 4.88 -1.89
CA LEU A 93 -2.56 5.50 -3.20
C LEU A 93 -3.16 4.51 -4.19
N ASN A 94 -4.11 4.95 -5.01
CA ASN A 94 -4.58 4.19 -6.15
C ASN A 94 -3.59 4.26 -7.34
N TYR A 95 -3.80 3.46 -8.38
CA TYR A 95 -2.94 3.44 -9.57
C TYR A 95 -2.76 4.82 -10.21
N GLU A 96 -3.81 5.64 -10.29
CA GLU A 96 -3.77 6.96 -10.93
C GLU A 96 -2.97 7.96 -10.07
N GLU A 97 -3.13 7.90 -8.75
CA GLU A 97 -2.32 8.66 -7.78
C GLU A 97 -0.85 8.22 -7.83
N LEU A 98 -0.60 6.91 -7.97
CA LEU A 98 0.74 6.34 -8.10
C LEU A 98 1.41 6.69 -9.43
N GLU A 99 0.69 6.61 -10.53
CA GLU A 99 1.17 7.03 -11.85
C GLU A 99 1.48 8.52 -11.85
N THR A 100 0.63 9.33 -11.21
CA THR A 100 0.90 10.75 -11.01
C THR A 100 2.19 10.91 -10.20
N MET A 101 2.32 10.31 -9.02
CA MET A 101 3.57 10.37 -8.23
C MET A 101 4.79 9.86 -8.98
N ARG A 102 4.65 8.83 -9.82
CA ARG A 102 5.74 8.27 -10.64
C ARG A 102 6.15 9.23 -11.74
N TYR A 103 5.21 9.91 -12.37
CA TYR A 103 5.47 10.95 -13.36
C TYR A 103 6.24 12.11 -12.72
N TRP A 104 5.82 12.51 -11.52
CA TRP A 104 6.55 13.45 -10.70
C TRP A 104 7.88 12.88 -10.18
N ARG A 105 8.15 11.57 -10.19
CA ARG A 105 9.43 11.02 -9.70
C ARG A 105 10.61 11.32 -10.63
N ASP A 106 10.35 11.61 -11.90
CA ASP A 106 11.36 12.12 -12.85
C ASP A 106 11.56 13.65 -12.72
N GLU A 107 10.57 14.39 -12.21
CA GLU A 107 10.62 15.86 -12.00
C GLU A 107 10.88 16.29 -10.54
N ILE A 108 10.65 15.40 -9.58
CA ILE A 108 11.04 15.53 -8.18
C ILE A 108 12.49 15.06 -8.15
N ILE A 109 13.38 16.04 -8.28
CA ILE A 109 14.76 15.91 -7.82
C ILE A 109 14.67 15.38 -6.38
N LEU A 110 15.00 14.10 -6.19
CA LEU A 110 15.41 13.60 -4.89
C LEU A 110 16.59 14.50 -4.51
N ALA A 111 16.38 15.41 -3.55
CA ALA A 111 17.46 16.20 -2.99
C ALA A 111 18.53 15.22 -2.50
N GLY A 112 19.59 15.04 -3.29
CA GLY A 112 20.53 13.94 -3.14
C GLY A 112 21.28 13.50 -4.40
N ASP A 113 20.97 13.98 -5.61
CA ASP A 113 21.87 13.85 -6.76
C ASP A 113 22.79 15.09 -6.84
N GLU A 114 23.68 15.19 -5.84
CA GLU A 114 24.96 15.89 -5.97
C GLU A 114 26.05 14.83 -5.80
N ASP A 115 26.37 14.08 -6.86
CA ASP A 115 27.76 13.76 -7.27
C ASP A 115 27.75 13.05 -8.64
N GLY A 116 28.16 13.78 -9.68
CA GLY A 116 28.34 13.31 -11.05
C GLY A 116 28.93 14.39 -11.96
#